data_AF-A0A355GK41-F1
#
_entry.id   AF-A0A355GK41-F1
#
_cell.length_a   1.000
_cell.length_b   1.000
_cell.length_c   1.000
_cell.angle_alpha   90.00
_cell.angle_beta   90.00
_cell.angle_gamma   90.00
#
_symmetry.space_group_name_H-M   'P 1'
#
loop_
_entity.id
_entity.type
_entity.pdbx_description
1 polymer ?
#
loop_
_entity_poly.entity_id
_entity_poly.type
_entity_poly.pdbx_seq_one_letter_code
_entity_poly.pdbx_strand_id
1 'polypeptide(L)'
;DEIYPGGQIPHTPASVEADIVADRELADPELRERVEGELGDILFVVANIARRWKINPEEALRKSNSKFQQRVQKIEQELERTGSSIQKASLQEMEQIYQAVKQQEKQNS
;
A
#
# COMPACT_ATOMS: atom_id res chain seq x y z
N ASP A 1 -16.94 20.89 -6.45
CA ASP A 1 -16.63 19.76 -5.56
C ASP A 1 -15.18 19.38 -5.72
N GLU A 2 -14.29 20.14 -5.10
CA GLU A 2 -12.84 19.90 -5.11
C GLU A 2 -12.43 19.60 -3.68
N ILE A 3 -11.61 18.57 -3.44
CA ILE A 3 -11.08 18.15 -2.11
C ILE A 3 -10.67 19.34 -1.24
N TYR A 4 -10.20 20.43 -1.85
CA TYR A 4 -9.88 21.68 -1.20
C TYR A 4 -10.96 22.74 -1.48
N PRO A 5 -11.74 23.16 -0.45
CA PRO A 5 -12.67 24.27 -0.61
C PRO A 5 -11.92 25.53 -1.05
N GLY A 6 -12.31 26.10 -2.19
CA GLY A 6 -11.67 27.28 -2.78
C GLY A 6 -10.51 26.99 -3.74
N GLY A 7 -10.32 25.74 -4.18
CA GLY A 7 -9.33 25.36 -5.19
C GLY A 7 -7.87 25.53 -4.76
N GLN A 8 -7.63 25.83 -3.48
CA GLN A 8 -6.30 25.93 -2.91
C GLN A 8 -5.80 24.54 -2.54
N ILE A 9 -5.11 23.90 -3.48
CA ILE A 9 -4.33 22.71 -3.19
C ILE A 9 -3.23 23.11 -2.19
N PRO A 10 -3.16 22.48 -1.00
CA PRO A 10 -2.10 22.71 -0.06
C PRO A 10 -0.78 22.40 -0.76
N HIS A 11 0.11 23.38 -0.74
CA HIS A 11 1.46 23.21 -1.23
C HIS A 11 2.20 22.31 -0.23
N THR A 12 2.07 21.00 -0.40
CA THR A 12 2.92 20.01 0.25
C THR A 12 4.19 19.95 -0.58
N PRO A 13 5.32 20.55 -0.14
CA PRO A 13 6.57 20.39 -0.86
C PRO A 13 6.85 18.90 -1.01
N ALA A 14 7.23 18.46 -2.21
CA ALA A 14 7.76 17.13 -2.43
C ALA A 14 9.14 17.01 -1.77
N SER A 15 9.17 17.07 -0.44
CA SER A 15 10.35 16.89 0.38
C SER A 15 10.21 15.58 1.13
N VAL A 16 11.28 14.78 1.10
CA VAL A 16 11.43 13.55 1.89
C VAL A 16 11.61 13.88 3.39
N GLU A 17 11.74 15.16 3.72
CA GLU A 17 11.93 15.70 5.07
C GLU A 17 10.64 16.19 5.74
N ALA A 18 9.46 15.89 5.19
CA ALA A 18 8.21 16.20 5.88
C ALA A 18 8.14 15.45 7.21
N ASP A 19 7.77 16.14 8.28
CA ASP A 19 7.51 15.51 9.56
C ASP A 19 6.50 14.36 9.37
N ILE A 20 6.79 13.20 9.97
CA ILE A 20 5.87 12.07 9.94
C ILE A 20 4.61 12.49 10.70
N VAL A 21 3.57 12.88 9.96
CA VAL A 21 2.26 13.15 10.52
C VAL A 21 1.58 11.82 10.74
N ALA A 22 1.21 11.53 12.00
CA ALA A 22 0.43 10.35 12.31
C ALA A 22 -0.88 10.35 11.51
N ASP A 23 -1.26 9.18 10.99
CA ASP A 23 -2.53 8.99 10.31
C ASP A 23 -3.67 9.49 11.21
N ARG A 24 -4.53 10.34 10.65
CA ARG A 24 -5.72 10.85 11.34
C ARG A 24 -6.94 10.19 10.74
N GLU A 25 -7.83 9.74 11.60
CA GLU A 25 -9.14 9.27 11.17
C GLU A 25 -9.89 10.40 10.45
N LEU A 26 -10.54 10.07 9.34
CA LEU A 26 -11.46 10.97 8.65
C LEU A 26 -12.78 11.00 9.44
N ALA A 27 -12.80 11.78 10.53
CA ALA A 27 -13.92 11.85 11.46
C ALA A 27 -15.14 12.60 10.88
N ASP A 28 -14.93 13.49 9.91
CA ASP A 28 -15.99 14.20 9.20
C ASP A 28 -16.59 13.29 8.11
N PRO A 29 -17.89 12.91 8.20
CA PRO A 29 -18.55 12.05 7.22
C PRO A 29 -18.57 12.64 5.81
N GLU A 30 -18.73 13.95 5.65
CA GLU A 30 -18.78 14.60 4.34
C GLU A 30 -17.40 14.56 3.68
N LEU A 31 -16.35 14.84 4.45
CA LEU A 31 -14.98 14.70 3.97
C LEU A 31 -14.67 13.25 3.60
N ARG A 32 -15.11 12.28 4.40
CA ARG A 32 -14.90 10.85 4.14
C ARG A 32 -15.55 10.40 2.83
N GLU A 33 -16.80 10.79 2.60
CA GLU A 33 -17.53 10.46 1.35
C GLU A 33 -16.81 11.05 0.12
N ARG A 34 -16.33 12.30 0.23
CA ARG A 34 -15.57 12.95 -0.85
C ARG A 34 -14.25 12.24 -1.12
N VAL A 35 -13.48 11.90 -0.08
CA VAL A 35 -12.22 11.15 -0.22
C VAL A 35 -12.46 9.78 -0.85
N GLU A 36 -13.54 9.10 -0.47
CA GLU A 36 -13.92 7.80 -1.05
C GLU A 36 -14.21 7.91 -2.55
N GLY A 37 -14.94 8.94 -2.98
CA GLY A 37 -15.19 9.21 -4.40
C GLY A 37 -13.91 9.45 -5.19
N GLU A 38 -13.03 10.33 -4.70
CA GLU A 38 -11.77 10.69 -5.35
C GLU A 38 -10.79 9.50 -5.43
N LEU A 39 -10.73 8.70 -4.36
CA LEU A 39 -9.97 7.45 -4.38
C LEU A 39 -10.54 6.48 -5.44
N GLY A 40 -11.87 6.41 -5.57
CA GLY A 40 -12.56 5.66 -6.61
C GLY A 40 -12.14 6.08 -8.02
N ASP A 41 -12.07 7.38 -8.29
CA ASP A 41 -11.65 7.93 -9.58
C ASP A 41 -10.18 7.58 -9.91
N ILE A 42 -9.28 7.66 -8.91
CA ILE A 42 -7.89 7.23 -9.07
C ILE A 42 -7.82 5.74 -9.42
N LEU A 43 -8.52 4.89 -8.66
CA LEU A 43 -8.56 3.45 -8.91
C LEU A 43 -9.16 3.13 -10.29
N PHE A 44 -10.18 3.88 -10.71
CA PHE A 44 -10.78 3.76 -12.04
C PHE A 44 -9.79 4.11 -13.15
N VAL A 45 -9.01 5.19 -13.01
CA VAL A 45 -7.96 5.56 -13.97
C VAL A 45 -6.92 4.44 -14.08
N VAL A 46 -6.44 3.90 -12.95
CA VAL A 46 -5.48 2.78 -12.93
C VAL A 46 -6.06 1.54 -13.61
N ALA A 47 -7.32 1.19 -13.32
CA ALA A 47 -7.99 0.05 -13.95
C ALA A 47 -8.13 0.24 -15.47
N ASN A 48 -8.39 1.46 -15.93
CA ASN A 48 -8.45 1.76 -17.36
C ASN A 48 -7.09 1.69 -18.06
N ILE A 49 -6.01 2.14 -17.41
CA ILE A 49 -4.65 1.95 -17.92
C ILE A 49 -4.36 0.45 -18.13
N ALA A 50 -4.71 -0.40 -17.15
CA ALA A 50 -4.55 -1.85 -17.29
C ALA A 50 -5.33 -2.40 -18.50
N ARG A 51 -6.60 -1.99 -18.68
CA ARG A 51 -7.42 -2.41 -19.83
C ARG A 51 -6.84 -1.98 -21.18
N ARG A 52 -6.25 -0.78 -21.27
CA ARG A 52 -5.56 -0.31 -22.50
C ARG A 52 -4.41 -1.24 -22.90
N TRP A 53 -3.74 -1.83 -21.92
CA TRP A 53 -2.69 -2.83 -22.14
C TRP A 53 -3.20 -4.27 -22.20
N LYS A 54 -4.52 -4.46 -22.31
CA LYS A 54 -5.17 -5.79 -22.35
C LYS A 54 -4.91 -6.64 -21.10
N ILE A 55 -4.64 -5.99 -19.97
CA ILE A 55 -4.50 -6.63 -18.66
C ILE A 55 -5.85 -6.56 -17.94
N ASN A 56 -6.28 -7.67 -17.34
CA ASN A 56 -7.43 -7.67 -16.43
C ASN A 56 -6.98 -7.06 -15.07
N PRO A 57 -7.52 -5.90 -14.64
CA PRO A 57 -7.09 -5.24 -13.42
C PRO A 57 -7.43 -6.03 -12.15
N GLU A 58 -8.58 -6.71 -12.11
CA GLU A 58 -8.97 -7.54 -10.96
C GLU A 58 -8.00 -8.70 -10.78
N GLU A 59 -7.68 -9.39 -11.88
CA GLU A 59 -6.74 -10.52 -11.84
C GLU A 59 -5.31 -10.07 -11.50
N ALA A 60 -4.89 -8.90 -11.99
CA ALA A 60 -3.60 -8.30 -11.62
C ALA A 60 -3.52 -7.96 -10.12
N LEU A 61 -4.61 -7.42 -9.56
CA LEU A 61 -4.73 -7.14 -8.13
C LEU A 61 -4.73 -8.44 -7.32
N ARG A 62 -5.53 -9.44 -7.72
CA ARG A 62 -5.59 -10.77 -7.08
C ARG A 62 -4.21 -11.42 -7.00
N LYS A 63 -3.44 -11.40 -8.09
CA LYS A 63 -2.06 -11.91 -8.12
C LYS A 63 -1.14 -11.14 -7.18
N SER A 64 -1.26 -9.81 -7.13
CA SER A 64 -0.46 -8.98 -6.21
C SER A 64 -0.78 -9.27 -4.75
N ASN A 65 -2.07 -9.40 -4.41
CA ASN A 65 -2.54 -9.76 -3.07
C ASN A 65 -2.04 -11.15 -2.67
N SER A 66 -2.11 -12.14 -3.56
CA SER A 66 -1.58 -13.49 -3.29
C SER A 66 -0.08 -13.47 -3.01
N LYS A 67 0.72 -12.72 -3.79
CA LYS A 67 2.16 -12.56 -3.54
C LYS A 67 2.43 -11.87 -2.19
N PHE A 68 1.66 -10.85 -1.85
CA PHE A 68 1.78 -10.16 -0.56
C PHE A 68 1.49 -11.14 0.60
N GLN A 69 0.38 -11.87 0.52
CA GLN A 69 -0.01 -12.85 1.54
C GLN A 69 1.07 -13.92 1.74
N GLN A 70 1.60 -14.49 0.65
CA GLN A 70 2.67 -15.50 0.73
C GLN A 70 3.92 -14.95 1.41
N ARG A 71 4.26 -13.68 1.17
CA ARG A 71 5.42 -13.03 1.81
C ARG A 71 5.20 -12.77 3.28
N VAL A 72 4.01 -12.32 3.68
CA VAL A 72 3.67 -12.15 5.09
C VAL A 72 3.75 -13.48 5.83
N GLN A 73 3.23 -14.56 5.25
CA GLN A 73 3.34 -15.91 5.84
C GLN A 73 4.80 -16.35 6.00
N LYS A 74 5.67 -16.06 5.03
CA LYS A 74 7.11 -16.35 5.15
C LYS A 74 7.80 -15.47 6.21
N ILE A 75 7.39 -14.22 6.34
CA ILE A 75 7.89 -13.35 7.43
C ILE A 75 7.52 -13.94 8.78
N GLU A 76 6.27 -14.36 8.96
CA GLU A 76 5.81 -15.00 10.20
C GLU A 76 6.66 -16.24 10.53
N GLN A 77 6.88 -17.13 9.55
CA GLN A 77 7.70 -18.33 9.71
C GLN A 77 9.16 -18.02 10.07
N GLU A 78 9.78 -17.02 9.43
CA GLU A 78 11.17 -16.63 9.76
C GLU A 78 11.28 -15.99 11.15
N LEU A 79 10.29 -15.19 11.54
CA LEU A 79 10.23 -14.63 12.89
C LEU A 79 10.07 -15.75 13.94
N GLU A 80 9.17 -16.70 13.72
CA GLU A 80 9.00 -17.85 14.61
C GLU A 80 10.29 -18.68 14.73
N ARG A 81 10.99 -18.91 13.62
CA ARG A 81 12.26 -19.66 13.59
C ARG A 81 13.36 -18.98 14.41
N THR A 82 13.33 -17.65 14.50
CA THR A 82 14.27 -16.85 15.28
C THR A 82 13.79 -16.57 16.71
N GLY A 83 12.66 -17.17 17.12
CA GLY A 83 12.09 -16.99 18.46
C GLY A 83 11.36 -15.66 18.66
N SER A 84 11.04 -14.95 17.58
CA SER A 84 10.30 -13.70 17.56
C SER A 84 8.86 -13.91 17.05
N SER A 85 8.08 -12.83 16.94
CA SER A 85 6.74 -12.85 16.34
C SER A 85 6.42 -11.51 15.66
N ILE A 86 5.41 -11.48 14.79
CA ILE A 86 4.98 -10.26 14.08
C ILE A 86 4.65 -9.11 15.04
N GLN A 87 4.08 -9.41 16.21
CA GLN A 87 3.68 -8.41 17.20
C GLN A 87 4.87 -7.81 17.96
N LYS A 88 6.03 -8.49 17.92
CA LYS A 88 7.26 -8.08 18.61
C LYS A 88 8.30 -7.53 17.65
N ALA A 89 8.23 -7.89 16.37
CA ALA A 89 9.14 -7.42 15.35
C ALA A 89 8.91 -5.94 15.02
N SER A 90 9.99 -5.21 14.83
CA SER A 90 9.94 -3.86 14.27
C SER A 90 9.58 -3.89 12.78
N LEU A 91 9.03 -2.79 12.27
CA LEU A 91 8.77 -2.60 10.84
C LEU A 91 10.04 -2.80 9.99
N GLN A 92 11.19 -2.37 10.52
CA GLN A 92 12.47 -2.51 9.84
C GLN A 92 12.90 -3.98 9.72
N GLU A 93 12.74 -4.78 10.77
CA GLU A 93 13.02 -6.23 10.73
C GLU A 93 12.07 -6.95 9.76
N MET A 94 10.77 -6.64 9.81
CA MET A 94 9.79 -7.21 8.88
C MET A 94 10.12 -6.87 7.42
N GLU A 95 10.53 -5.62 7.15
CA GLU A 95 10.93 -5.17 5.81
C GLU A 95 12.21 -5.89 5.33
N GLN A 96 13.20 -6.09 6.20
CA GLN A 96 14.41 -6.84 5.86
C GLN A 96 14.08 -8.28 5.45
N ILE A 97 13.23 -8.96 6.21
CA ILE A 97 12.77 -10.32 5.89
C ILE A 97 11.95 -10.31 4.60
N TYR A 98 11.07 -9.32 4.41
CA TYR A 98 10.27 -9.16 3.19
C TYR A 98 11.15 -9.08 1.94
N GLN A 99 12.21 -8.26 1.98
CA GLN A 99 13.13 -8.11 0.86
C GLN A 99 13.96 -9.37 0.61
N ALA A 100 14.42 -10.06 1.67
CA ALA A 100 15.12 -11.33 1.53
C ALA A 100 14.24 -12.40 0.85
N VAL A 101 12.98 -12.55 1.28
CA VAL A 101 12.00 -13.45 0.67
C VAL A 101 11.76 -13.11 -0.81
N LYS A 102 11.60 -11.82 -1.13
CA LYS A 102 11.40 -11.35 -2.51
C LYS A 102 12.60 -11.66 -3.40
N GLN A 103 13.82 -11.62 -2.87
CA GLN A 103 15.02 -11.98 -3.62
C GLN A 103 15.11 -13.48 -3.89
N GLN A 104 14.78 -14.32 -2.91
CA GLN A 104 14.74 -15.78 -3.08
C GLN A 104 13.71 -16.20 -4.15
N GLU A 105 12.53 -15.57 -4.18
CA GLU A 105 11.50 -15.83 -5.20
C GLU A 105 12.00 -15.54 -6.63
N LYS A 106 12.81 -14.50 -6.81
CA LYS A 106 13.39 -14.13 -8.11
C LYS A 106 14.49 -15.08 -8.57
N GLN A 107 15.19 -15.74 -7.65
CA GLN A 107 16.23 -16.72 -7.98
C GLN A 107 15.63 -18.08 -8.36
N ASN A 108 14.43 -18.38 -7.87
CA ASN A 108 13.72 -19.65 -8.10
C ASN A 108 12.68 -19.58 -9.25
N SER A 109 12.51 -18.42 -9.89
CA SER A 109 11.62 -18.20 -11.05
C SER A 109 12.41 -18.06 -12.34
#